data_AF-A0A8G2F2T0-F1
#
_entry.id   AF-A0A8G2F2T0-F1
#
_cell.length_a   1.000
_cell.length_b   1.000
_cell.length_c   1.000
_cell.angle_alpha   90.00
_cell.angle_beta   90.00
_cell.angle_gamma   90.00
#
_symmetry.space_group_name_H-M   'P 1'
#
loop_
_entity.id
_entity.type
_entity.pdbx_description
1 polymer ?
#
loop_
_entity_poly.entity_id
_entity_poly.type
_entity_poly.pdbx_seq_one_letter_code
_entity_poly.pdbx_strand_id
1 'polypeptide(L)'
;MPEQYELGFDVGTTVPERLRRRRVRMPATSETDLSNRRMRVNDRNRTLIARYYYWTEIRRRRFDDVMYILSKQEFFVEERTISNALLDLSDYLNDLYKVKKEARELKKEFPSWNWDNN
;
A
#
# COMPACT_ATOMS: atom_id res chain seq x y z
N MET A 1 -1.73 68.42 -28.19
CA MET A 1 -0.99 67.21 -27.78
C MET A 1 -0.10 67.59 -26.60
N PRO A 2 -0.40 67.18 -25.36
CA PRO A 2 0.59 67.16 -24.30
C PRO A 2 1.16 65.74 -24.17
N GLU A 3 2.45 65.64 -24.43
CA GLU A 3 3.29 64.52 -24.03
C GLU A 3 3.47 64.50 -22.50
N GLN A 4 3.83 63.30 -22.03
CA GLN A 4 4.45 62.96 -20.74
C GLN A 4 3.52 62.44 -19.64
N TYR A 5 3.54 61.12 -19.51
CA TYR A 5 3.58 60.44 -18.21
C TYR A 5 4.62 59.31 -18.31
N GLU A 6 5.80 59.55 -17.73
CA GLU A 6 6.76 58.49 -17.42
C GLU A 6 6.21 57.66 -16.27
N LEU A 7 6.05 56.35 -16.49
CA LEU A 7 5.95 55.36 -15.41
C LEU A 7 6.81 54.16 -15.82
N GLY A 8 8.12 54.30 -15.64
CA GLY A 8 9.06 53.19 -15.62
C GLY A 8 8.82 52.35 -14.37
N PHE A 9 7.88 51.41 -14.42
CA PHE A 9 7.80 50.34 -13.44
C PHE A 9 8.88 49.31 -13.74
N ASP A 10 10.09 49.56 -13.26
CA ASP A 10 11.14 48.55 -13.19
C ASP A 10 10.86 47.63 -11.98
N VAL A 11 9.84 46.77 -12.11
CA VAL A 11 9.61 45.68 -11.17
C VAL A 11 10.46 44.51 -11.64
N GLY A 12 11.73 44.55 -11.24
CA GLY A 12 12.61 43.39 -11.26
C GLY A 12 12.05 42.31 -10.32
N THR A 13 11.09 41.52 -10.79
CA THR A 13 10.69 40.28 -10.11
C THR A 13 11.69 39.22 -10.53
N THR A 14 12.81 39.12 -9.82
CA THR A 14 13.64 37.92 -9.85
C THR A 14 12.88 36.81 -9.12
N VAL A 15 11.92 36.18 -9.80
CA VAL A 15 11.43 34.87 -9.38
C VAL A 15 12.58 33.91 -9.67
N PRO A 16 13.25 33.31 -8.67
CA PRO A 16 14.17 32.24 -8.99
C PRO A 16 13.31 31.13 -9.58
N GLU A 17 13.51 30.88 -10.88
CA GLU A 17 12.94 29.75 -11.58
C GLU A 17 13.50 28.51 -10.88
N ARG A 18 12.74 28.04 -9.88
CA ARG A 18 13.00 26.77 -9.21
C ARG A 18 12.80 25.75 -10.31
N LEU A 19 13.88 25.40 -11.01
CA LEU A 19 13.95 24.23 -11.87
C LEU A 19 13.38 23.11 -11.02
N ARG A 20 12.13 22.73 -11.30
CA ARG A 20 11.54 21.52 -10.79
C ARG A 20 12.41 20.44 -11.41
N ARG A 21 13.45 20.03 -10.67
CA ARG A 21 14.20 18.81 -10.94
C ARG A 21 13.19 17.69 -10.80
N ARG A 22 12.44 17.46 -11.89
CA ARG A 22 11.61 16.30 -12.09
C ARG A 22 12.62 15.17 -12.06
N ARG A 23 12.81 14.55 -10.89
CA ARG A 23 13.59 13.34 -10.77
C ARG A 23 12.97 12.38 -11.77
N VAL A 24 13.64 12.17 -12.90
CA VAL A 24 13.29 11.13 -13.85
C VAL A 24 13.43 9.85 -13.04
N ARG A 25 12.30 9.22 -12.68
CA ARG A 25 12.32 7.89 -12.08
C ARG A 25 12.93 6.98 -13.13
N MET A 26 14.20 6.64 -12.97
CA MET A 26 14.82 5.59 -13.79
C MET A 26 14.00 4.31 -13.54
N PRO A 27 13.55 3.62 -14.61
CA PRO A 27 12.90 2.33 -14.43
C PRO A 27 13.87 1.36 -13.75
N ALA A 28 13.33 0.41 -12.99
CA ALA A 28 14.14 -0.64 -12.34
C ALA A 28 14.93 -1.42 -13.42
N THR A 29 16.22 -1.12 -13.58
CA THR A 29 17.07 -1.69 -14.65
C THR A 29 17.85 -2.94 -14.25
N SER A 30 17.79 -3.35 -12.97
CA SER A 30 18.51 -4.53 -12.46
C SER A 30 17.54 -5.64 -12.02
N GLU A 31 17.89 -6.89 -12.35
CA GLU A 31 17.13 -8.09 -11.92
C GLU A 31 16.96 -8.15 -10.39
N THR A 32 17.94 -7.63 -9.66
CA THR A 32 17.92 -7.48 -8.19
C THR A 32 16.78 -6.58 -7.70
N ASP A 33 16.44 -5.50 -8.42
CA ASP A 33 15.38 -4.57 -8.00
C ASP A 33 13.98 -5.11 -8.31
N LEU A 34 13.85 -5.89 -9.39
CA LEU A 34 12.63 -6.64 -9.72
C LEU A 34 12.34 -7.72 -8.68
N SER A 35 13.38 -8.43 -8.22
CA SER A 35 13.30 -9.38 -7.11
C SER A 35 12.82 -8.70 -5.83
N ASN A 36 13.39 -7.53 -5.50
CA ASN A 36 12.97 -6.74 -4.34
C ASN A 36 11.51 -6.29 -4.41
N ARG A 37 11.01 -5.90 -5.59
CA ARG A 37 9.59 -5.55 -5.75
C ARG A 37 8.70 -6.77 -5.50
N ARG A 38 9.02 -7.91 -6.10
CA ARG A 38 8.25 -9.16 -5.93
C ARG A 38 8.24 -9.61 -4.47
N MET A 39 9.38 -9.53 -3.78
CA MET A 39 9.46 -9.85 -2.35
C MET A 39 8.56 -8.93 -1.52
N ARG A 40 8.61 -7.61 -1.72
CA ARG A 40 7.74 -6.66 -1.00
C ARG A 40 6.25 -6.93 -1.25
N VAL A 41 5.87 -7.27 -2.48
CA VAL A 41 4.49 -7.64 -2.81
C VAL A 41 4.10 -8.94 -2.09
N ASN A 42 5.00 -9.92 -2.04
CA ASN A 42 4.77 -11.17 -1.33
C ASN A 42 4.61 -10.96 0.19
N ASP A 43 5.47 -10.13 0.80
CA ASP A 43 5.37 -9.80 2.23
C ASP A 43 4.05 -9.12 2.57
N ARG A 44 3.60 -8.19 1.70
CA ARG A 44 2.27 -7.58 1.79
C ARG A 44 1.18 -8.64 1.68
N ASN A 45 1.25 -9.52 0.68
CA ASN A 45 0.22 -10.54 0.45
C ASN A 45 0.16 -11.57 1.60
N ARG A 46 1.30 -11.93 2.20
CA ARG A 46 1.35 -12.76 3.42
C ARG A 46 0.62 -12.10 4.58
N THR A 47 0.86 -10.80 4.79
CA THR A 47 0.18 -10.01 5.82
C THR A 47 -1.33 -9.95 5.55
N LEU A 48 -1.71 -9.75 4.28
CA LEU A 48 -3.11 -9.69 3.84
C LEU A 48 -3.86 -10.99 4.16
N ILE A 49 -3.24 -12.13 3.94
CA ILE A 49 -3.88 -13.44 4.15
C ILE A 49 -3.97 -13.79 5.63
N ALA A 50 -2.92 -13.48 6.39
CA ALA A 50 -2.95 -13.55 7.84
C ALA A 50 -4.11 -12.70 8.40
N ARG A 51 -4.36 -11.53 7.80
CA ARG A 51 -5.45 -10.63 8.17
C ARG A 51 -6.82 -11.12 7.75
N TYR A 52 -6.95 -11.69 6.55
CA TYR A 52 -8.15 -12.40 6.11
C TYR A 52 -8.52 -13.53 7.07
N TYR A 53 -7.54 -14.34 7.46
CA TYR A 53 -7.72 -15.42 8.44
C TYR A 53 -8.18 -14.87 9.80
N TYR A 54 -7.60 -13.77 10.29
CA TYR A 54 -8.04 -13.13 11.53
C TYR A 54 -9.52 -12.70 11.49
N TRP A 55 -9.97 -12.09 10.39
CA TRP A 55 -11.36 -11.65 10.28
C TRP A 55 -12.36 -12.81 10.17
N THR A 56 -12.00 -13.85 9.43
CA THR A 56 -12.87 -15.01 9.19
C THR A 56 -12.89 -16.00 10.37
N GLU A 57 -11.75 -16.27 11.00
CA GLU A 57 -11.66 -17.30 12.05
C GLU A 57 -11.87 -16.71 13.45
N ILE A 58 -11.20 -15.60 13.77
CA ILE A 58 -11.20 -15.02 15.12
C ILE A 58 -12.42 -14.11 15.32
N ARG A 59 -12.67 -13.22 14.35
CA ARG A 59 -13.82 -12.29 14.40
C ARG A 59 -15.10 -12.87 13.78
N ARG A 60 -15.04 -14.05 13.14
CA ARG A 60 -16.16 -14.75 12.48
C ARG A 60 -17.02 -13.86 11.58
N ARG A 61 -16.38 -12.98 10.81
CA ARG A 61 -17.03 -12.13 9.81
C ARG A 61 -17.36 -12.92 8.55
N ARG A 62 -18.42 -12.51 7.84
CA ARG A 62 -18.80 -13.10 6.55
C ARG A 62 -17.78 -12.69 5.49
N PHE A 63 -17.60 -13.55 4.49
CA PHE A 63 -16.65 -13.34 3.41
C PHE A 63 -16.77 -11.94 2.76
N ASP A 64 -17.99 -11.52 2.45
CA ASP A 64 -18.25 -10.22 1.80
C ASP A 64 -17.78 -9.04 2.67
N ASP A 65 -18.06 -9.07 3.97
CA ASP A 65 -17.62 -8.04 4.92
C ASP A 65 -16.09 -8.02 5.04
N VAL A 66 -15.46 -9.20 5.08
CA VAL A 66 -14.00 -9.31 5.14
C VAL A 66 -13.36 -8.73 3.89
N MET A 67 -13.89 -9.08 2.72
CA MET A 67 -13.43 -8.52 1.45
C MET A 67 -13.57 -7.01 1.42
N TYR A 68 -14.70 -6.47 1.88
CA TYR A 68 -14.92 -5.03 1.98
C TYR A 68 -13.91 -4.35 2.91
N ILE A 69 -13.68 -4.88 4.11
CA ILE A 69 -12.73 -4.31 5.10
C ILE A 69 -11.30 -4.32 4.54
N LEU A 70 -10.85 -5.47 4.03
CA LEU A 70 -9.51 -5.60 3.46
C LEU A 70 -9.32 -4.66 2.26
N SER A 71 -10.31 -4.59 1.38
CA SER A 71 -10.30 -3.79 0.16
C SER A 71 -10.35 -2.29 0.44
N LYS A 72 -11.26 -1.83 1.31
CA LYS A 72 -11.59 -0.41 1.46
C LYS A 72 -10.98 0.28 2.68
N GLN A 73 -10.62 -0.47 3.72
CA GLN A 73 -10.19 0.11 4.99
C GLN A 73 -8.71 -0.17 5.29
N GLU A 74 -8.22 -1.37 4.97
CA GLU A 74 -6.87 -1.79 5.39
C GLU A 74 -5.83 -1.74 4.27
N PHE A 75 -6.07 -2.40 3.13
CA PHE A 75 -5.07 -2.58 2.07
C PHE A 75 -5.29 -1.71 0.83
N PHE A 76 -6.46 -1.11 0.66
CA PHE A 76 -6.80 -0.23 -0.48
C PHE A 76 -6.52 -0.88 -1.84
N VAL A 77 -6.93 -2.14 -2.00
CA VAL A 77 -6.77 -2.94 -3.22
C VAL A 77 -8.12 -3.48 -3.66
N GLU A 78 -8.27 -3.75 -4.96
CA GLU A 78 -9.50 -4.38 -5.46
C GLU A 78 -9.68 -5.79 -4.88
N GLU A 79 -10.94 -6.18 -4.68
CA GLU A 79 -11.30 -7.53 -4.19
C GLU A 79 -10.73 -8.63 -5.08
N ARG A 80 -10.68 -8.41 -6.40
CA ARG A 80 -10.03 -9.34 -7.33
C ARG A 80 -8.55 -9.56 -7.01
N THR A 81 -7.85 -8.52 -6.59
CA THR A 81 -6.43 -8.61 -6.20
C THR A 81 -6.28 -9.43 -4.91
N ILE A 82 -7.22 -9.27 -3.98
CA ILE A 82 -7.28 -10.05 -2.75
C ILE A 82 -7.53 -11.53 -3.07
N SER A 83 -8.51 -11.82 -3.91
CA SER A 83 -8.82 -13.19 -4.34
C SER A 83 -7.64 -13.87 -5.02
N ASN A 84 -6.94 -13.17 -5.93
CA ASN A 84 -5.73 -13.71 -6.55
C ASN A 84 -4.65 -14.01 -5.50
N ALA A 85 -4.42 -13.10 -4.56
CA ALA A 85 -3.46 -13.32 -3.49
C ALA A 85 -3.83 -14.52 -2.61
N LEU A 86 -5.12 -14.71 -2.29
CA LEU A 86 -5.60 -15.88 -1.54
C LEU A 86 -5.34 -17.20 -2.28
N LEU A 87 -5.49 -17.21 -3.61
CA LEU A 87 -5.19 -18.38 -4.43
C LEU A 87 -3.67 -18.68 -4.45
N ASP A 88 -2.86 -17.65 -4.71
CA ASP A 88 -1.40 -17.75 -4.83
C ASP A 88 -0.72 -18.25 -3.53
N LEU A 89 -1.33 -17.96 -2.37
CA LEU A 89 -0.82 -18.30 -1.04
C LEU A 89 -1.82 -19.19 -0.28
N SER A 90 -2.60 -19.98 -1.02
CA SER A 90 -3.59 -20.91 -0.46
C SER A 90 -2.97 -21.96 0.44
N ASP A 91 -1.77 -22.44 0.13
CA ASP A 91 -1.01 -23.37 0.98
C ASP A 91 -0.72 -22.77 2.36
N TYR A 92 -0.26 -21.51 2.40
CA TYR A 92 -0.01 -20.79 3.64
C TYR A 92 -1.29 -20.61 4.45
N LEU A 93 -2.39 -20.24 3.78
CA LEU A 93 -3.70 -20.11 4.43
C LEU A 93 -4.21 -21.44 5.00
N ASN A 94 -4.04 -22.54 4.27
CA ASN A 94 -4.41 -23.88 4.74
C ASN A 94 -3.60 -24.29 5.97
N ASP A 95 -2.31 -23.96 6.01
CA ASP A 95 -1.47 -24.23 7.18
C ASP A 95 -1.92 -23.40 8.39
N LEU A 96 -2.36 -22.15 8.20
CA LEU A 96 -2.99 -21.36 9.27
C LEU A 96 -4.26 -22.05 9.80
N TYR A 97 -5.13 -22.55 8.92
CA TYR A 97 -6.34 -23.28 9.32
C TYR A 97 -6.02 -24.59 10.07
N LYS A 98 -4.99 -25.34 9.64
CA LYS A 98 -4.59 -26.59 10.30
C LYS A 98 -4.07 -26.36 11.73
N VAL A 99 -3.20 -25.36 11.90
CA VAL A 99 -2.60 -25.04 13.20
C VAL A 99 -3.61 -24.36 14.14
N LYS A 100 -4.69 -23.78 13.59
CA LYS A 100 -5.63 -22.91 14.32
C LYS A 100 -4.90 -21.77 15.03
N LYS A 101 -4.00 -21.09 14.30
CA LYS A 101 -3.17 -20.04 14.88
C LYS A 101 -4.04 -18.99 15.58
N GLU A 102 -3.80 -18.76 16.87
CA GLU A 102 -4.52 -17.72 17.60
C GLU A 102 -4.03 -16.32 17.24
N ALA A 103 -4.83 -15.30 17.54
CA ALA A 103 -4.51 -13.88 17.31
C ALA A 103 -3.13 -13.47 17.86
N ARG A 104 -2.70 -14.11 18.95
CA ARG A 104 -1.43 -13.84 19.63
C ARG A 104 -0.22 -14.27 18.79
N GLU A 105 -0.32 -15.38 18.09
CA GLU A 105 0.76 -15.88 17.23
C GLU A 105 0.91 -15.00 15.99
N LEU A 106 -0.21 -14.57 15.42
CA LEU A 106 -0.22 -13.61 14.30
C LEU A 106 0.40 -12.26 14.71
N LYS A 107 0.09 -11.77 15.91
CA LYS A 107 0.72 -10.56 16.49
C LYS A 107 2.23 -10.72 16.66
N LYS A 108 2.70 -11.94 16.99
CA LYS A 108 4.14 -12.23 17.13
C LYS A 108 4.85 -12.30 15.78
N GLU A 109 4.21 -12.88 14.75
CA GLU A 109 4.78 -12.98 13.40
C GLU A 109 4.77 -11.65 12.66
N PHE A 110 3.77 -10.80 12.90
CA PHE A 110 3.64 -9.47 12.30
C PHE A 110 3.54 -8.38 13.38
N PRO A 111 4.64 -8.08 14.09
CA PRO A 111 4.63 -7.10 15.19
C PRO A 111 4.39 -5.66 14.69
N SER A 112 4.75 -5.38 13.43
CA SER A 112 4.57 -4.06 12.81
C SER A 112 3.14 -3.79 12.34
N TRP A 113 2.26 -4.80 12.33
CA TRP A 113 0.88 -4.66 11.87
C TRP A 113 -0.04 -4.38 13.05
N ASN A 114 -0.89 -3.35 12.93
CA ASN A 114 -1.89 -3.08 13.97
C ASN A 114 -3.13 -3.96 13.75
N TRP A 115 -3.28 -4.98 14.58
CA TRP A 115 -4.36 -5.95 14.50
C TRP A 115 -5.68 -5.47 15.12
N ASP A 116 -5.63 -4.43 15.95
CA ASP A 116 -6.76 -3.97 16.77
C ASP A 116 -7.42 -2.70 16.20
N ASN A 117 -7.01 -2.25 15.01
CA ASN A 117 -7.68 -1.15 14.28
C ASN A 117 -9.09 -1.58 13.84
N ASN A 118 -10.07 -1.40 14.74
CA ASN A 118 -11.48 -1.11 14.45
C ASN A 118 -12.19 -0.67 15.72
#